data_AF-A0A068T283-F1
#
_entry.id   AF-A0A068T283-F1
#
_cell.length_a   1.000
_cell.length_b   1.000
_cell.length_c   1.000
_cell.angle_alpha   90.00
_cell.angle_beta   90.00
_cell.angle_gamma   90.00
#
_symmetry.space_group_name_H-M   'P 1'
#
loop_
_entity.id
_entity.type
_entity.pdbx_description
1 polymer ?
#
loop_
_entity_poly.entity_id
_entity_poly.type
_entity_poly.pdbx_seq_one_letter_code
_entity_poly.pdbx_strand_id
1 'polypeptide(L)'
;MSALISVLRQAIQRSNDTTVEGRQRIYASARRGIERLLTRADMPAGHGSLPTQLHRLEDAIKEIEREFSADDRDHTSLELEGNLPDLSTERRQRRSRAKNST
;
A
#
# COMPACT_ATOMS: atom_id res chain seq x y z
N MET A 1 8.22 1.32 -16.32
CA MET A 1 8.21 2.06 -15.04
C MET A 1 8.55 3.52 -15.33
N SER A 2 7.75 4.48 -14.84
CA SER A 2 7.99 5.91 -15.10
C SER A 2 9.22 6.42 -14.33
N ALA A 3 10.01 7.30 -14.96
CA ALA A 3 11.14 7.95 -14.29
C ALA A 3 10.70 8.73 -13.04
N LEU A 4 9.51 9.34 -13.08
CA LEU A 4 8.94 10.10 -11.97
C LEU A 4 8.64 9.20 -10.76
N ILE A 5 8.09 8.00 -11.03
CA ILE A 5 7.78 6.99 -10.01
C ILE A 5 9.07 6.55 -9.31
N SER A 6 10.13 6.31 -10.10
CA SER A 6 11.43 5.88 -9.56
C SER A 6 12.04 6.94 -8.64
N VAL A 7 11.96 8.22 -9.02
CA VAL A 7 12.46 9.35 -8.22
C VAL A 7 11.68 9.49 -6.90
N LEU A 8 10.35 9.44 -6.96
CA LEU A 8 9.51 9.55 -5.76
C LEU A 8 9.74 8.38 -4.80
N ARG A 9 9.82 7.15 -5.32
CA ARG A 9 10.12 5.96 -4.51
C ARG A 9 11.47 6.09 -3.81
N GLN A 10 12.50 6.54 -4.53
CA GLN A 10 13.82 6.75 -3.96
C GLN A 10 13.83 7.86 -2.91
N ALA A 11 13.06 8.94 -3.12
CA ALA A 11 12.94 10.02 -2.14
C ALA A 11 12.30 9.54 -0.83
N ILE A 12 11.27 8.69 -0.91
CA ILE A 12 10.62 8.07 0.25
C ILE A 12 11.59 7.13 0.98
N GLN A 13 12.32 6.29 0.25
CA GLN A 13 13.30 5.40 0.85
C GLN A 13 14.44 6.17 1.56
N ARG A 14 14.80 7.36 1.06
CA ARG A 14 15.82 8.22 1.66
C ARG A 14 15.33 9.01 2.89
N SER A 15 14.03 9.26 3.03
CA SER A 15 13.52 10.06 4.14
C SER A 15 13.51 9.31 5.47
N ASN A 16 13.72 7.99 5.47
CA ASN A 16 13.54 7.09 6.63
C ASN A 16 12.15 7.17 7.28
N ASP A 17 11.20 7.88 6.67
CA ASP A 17 9.83 8.08 7.12
C ASP A 17 8.91 7.63 6.00
N THR A 18 8.55 6.35 6.06
CA THR A 18 7.65 5.69 5.11
C THR A 18 6.18 5.85 5.49
N THR A 19 5.86 6.60 6.56
CA THR A 19 4.47 6.85 6.96
C THR A 19 3.72 7.63 5.89
N VAL A 20 2.38 7.57 5.92
CA VAL A 20 1.53 8.35 5.01
C VAL A 20 1.88 9.84 5.07
N GLU A 21 2.15 10.36 6.27
CA GLU A 21 2.49 11.77 6.50
C GLU A 21 3.88 12.12 5.92
N GLY A 22 4.87 11.25 6.10
CA GLY A 22 6.20 11.37 5.50
C GLY A 22 6.13 11.40 3.96
N ARG A 23 5.38 10.47 3.37
CA ARG A 23 5.16 10.40 1.92
C ARG A 23 4.45 11.65 1.38
N GLN A 24 3.42 12.15 2.08
CA GLN A 24 2.70 13.36 1.67
C GLN A 24 3.60 14.61 1.64
N ARG A 25 4.55 14.74 2.58
CA ARG A 25 5.52 15.86 2.56
C ARG A 25 6.42 15.82 1.32
N ILE A 26 6.80 14.63 0.88
CA ILE A 26 7.60 14.41 -0.33
C ILE A 26 6.77 14.78 -1.58
N TYR A 27 5.52 14.34 -1.65
CA TYR A 27 4.62 14.70 -2.76
C TYR A 27 4.36 16.21 -2.83
N ALA A 28 4.13 16.87 -1.69
CA ALA A 28 3.98 18.32 -1.63
C ALA A 28 5.24 19.06 -2.11
N SER A 29 6.42 18.53 -1.78
CA SER A 29 7.70 19.06 -2.24
C SER A 29 7.90 18.87 -3.75
N ALA A 30 7.50 17.71 -4.29
CA ALA A 30 7.53 17.44 -5.73
C ALA A 30 6.61 18.39 -6.52
N ARG A 31 5.37 18.64 -6.03
CA ARG A 31 4.44 19.60 -6.63
C ARG A 31 5.05 21.00 -6.70
N ARG A 32 5.57 21.49 -5.56
CA ARG A 32 6.28 22.78 -5.50
C ARG A 32 7.49 22.84 -6.42
N GLY A 33 8.21 21.73 -6.59
CA GLY A 33 9.34 21.64 -7.51
C GLY A 33 8.92 21.85 -8.96
N ILE A 34 7.87 21.16 -9.40
CA ILE A 34 7.30 21.30 -10.75
C ILE A 34 6.81 22.73 -10.97
N GLU A 35 6.03 23.28 -10.03
CA GLU A 35 5.57 24.67 -10.09
C GLU A 35 6.73 25.64 -10.25
N ARG A 36 7.79 25.53 -9.43
CA ARG A 36 8.96 26.40 -9.52
C ARG A 36 9.70 26.30 -10.84
N LEU A 37 9.87 25.08 -11.39
CA LEU A 37 10.56 24.87 -12.67
C LEU A 37 9.79 25.51 -13.83
N LEU A 38 8.46 25.40 -13.80
CA LEU A 38 7.58 25.99 -14.82
C LEU A 38 7.42 27.50 -14.66
N THR A 39 7.37 28.03 -13.43
CA THR A 39 7.33 29.49 -13.19
C THR A 39 8.65 30.16 -13.57
N ARG A 40 9.79 29.47 -13.44
CA ARG A 40 11.10 30.02 -13.81
C ARG A 40 11.35 30.10 -15.32
N ALA A 41 10.43 29.64 -16.16
CA ALA A 41 10.57 29.57 -17.61
C ALA A 41 11.82 28.80 -18.09
N ASP A 42 12.40 27.97 -17.22
CA ASP A 42 13.59 27.15 -17.48
C ASP A 42 13.19 25.73 -17.94
N MET A 43 11.96 25.60 -18.47
CA MET A 43 11.46 24.33 -18.92
C MET A 43 11.80 24.12 -20.40
N PRO A 44 12.49 23.03 -20.77
CA PRO A 44 12.69 22.67 -22.16
C PRO A 44 11.34 22.57 -22.85
N ALA A 45 11.21 23.18 -24.04
CA ALA A 45 9.97 23.32 -24.80
C ALA A 45 9.22 22.00 -25.14
N GLY A 46 9.77 20.83 -24.80
CA GLY A 46 9.18 19.51 -25.02
C GLY A 46 8.43 18.89 -23.84
N HIS A 47 8.39 19.53 -22.66
CA HIS A 47 7.84 18.89 -21.45
C HIS A 47 6.34 19.08 -21.22
N GLY A 48 5.64 19.83 -22.06
CA GLY A 48 4.19 20.05 -21.94
C GLY A 48 3.83 21.13 -20.90
N SER A 49 2.55 21.49 -20.85
CA SER A 49 2.07 22.57 -19.98
C SER A 49 2.09 22.17 -18.49
N LEU A 50 2.09 23.17 -17.60
CA LEU A 50 2.02 22.96 -16.15
C LEU A 50 0.91 22.01 -15.71
N PRO A 51 -0.33 22.12 -16.23
CA PRO A 51 -1.39 21.15 -15.93
C PRO A 51 -1.04 19.72 -16.31
N THR A 52 -0.42 19.50 -17.47
CA THR A 52 -0.01 18.16 -17.93
C THR A 52 1.08 17.56 -17.05
N GLN A 53 2.03 18.38 -16.61
CA GLN A 53 3.11 17.95 -15.71
C GLN A 53 2.60 17.60 -14.31
N LEU A 54 1.70 18.42 -13.76
CA LEU A 54 1.05 18.13 -12.49
C LEU A 54 0.19 16.87 -12.58
N HIS A 55 -0.56 16.69 -13.66
CA HIS A 55 -1.37 15.49 -13.86
C HIS A 55 -0.53 14.21 -13.89
N ARG A 56 0.60 14.22 -14.61
CA ARG A 56 1.55 13.09 -14.62
C ARG A 56 2.14 12.80 -13.24
N LEU A 57 2.39 13.84 -12.45
CA LEU A 57 2.82 13.68 -11.06
C LEU A 57 1.73 13.05 -10.19
N GLU A 58 0.48 13.46 -10.35
CA GLU A 58 -0.64 12.88 -9.60
C GLU A 58 -0.86 11.40 -9.92
N ASP A 59 -0.75 11.00 -11.19
CA ASP A 59 -0.87 9.60 -11.57
C ASP A 59 0.28 8.76 -11.01
N ALA A 60 1.52 9.29 -11.04
CA ALA A 60 2.66 8.64 -10.41
C ALA A 60 2.47 8.48 -8.89
N ILE A 61 1.92 9.48 -8.21
CA ILE A 61 1.61 9.41 -6.77
C ILE A 61 0.57 8.32 -6.49
N LYS A 62 -0.51 8.25 -7.29
CA LYS A 62 -1.52 7.20 -7.13
C LYS A 62 -0.95 5.80 -7.30
N GLU A 63 -0.05 5.62 -8.27
CA GLU A 63 0.60 4.32 -8.51
C GLU A 63 1.47 3.92 -7.32
N ILE A 64 2.27 4.85 -6.77
CA ILE A 64 3.09 4.60 -5.58
C ILE A 64 2.23 4.30 -4.34
N GLU A 65 1.18 5.08 -4.09
CA GLU A 65 0.30 4.80 -2.95
C GLU A 65 -0.41 3.46 -3.09
N ARG A 66 -0.71 3.02 -4.31
CA ARG A 66 -1.24 1.67 -4.56
C ARG A 66 -0.20 0.59 -4.24
N GLU A 67 1.07 0.79 -4.56
CA GLU A 67 2.16 -0.12 -4.16
C GLU A 67 2.29 -0.20 -2.63
N PHE A 68 2.38 0.93 -1.95
CA PHE A 68 2.49 0.96 -0.48
C PHE A 68 1.24 0.40 0.22
N SER A 69 0.05 0.60 -0.36
CA SER A 69 -1.19 0.02 0.19
C SER A 69 -1.32 -1.48 -0.09
N ALA A 70 -0.70 -2.01 -1.14
CA ALA A 70 -0.67 -3.44 -1.41
C ALA A 70 0.32 -4.16 -0.47
N ASP A 71 1.49 -3.55 -0.24
CA ASP A 71 2.52 -4.06 0.69
C ASP A 71 1.96 -4.23 2.12
N ASP A 72 1.09 -3.31 2.57
CA ASP A 72 0.41 -3.38 3.88
C ASP A 72 -0.67 -4.51 3.95
N ARG A 73 -1.26 -4.87 2.81
CA ARG A 73 -2.24 -5.98 2.71
C ARG A 73 -1.60 -7.36 2.69
N ASP A 74 -0.39 -7.47 2.15
CA ASP A 74 0.36 -8.72 2.15
C ASP A 74 0.87 -9.08 3.56
N HIS A 75 1.15 -8.07 4.40
CA HIS A 75 1.48 -8.30 5.81
C HIS A 75 0.27 -8.67 6.69
N THR A 76 -0.93 -8.19 6.37
CA THR A 76 -2.14 -8.50 7.14
C THR A 76 -2.88 -9.76 6.69
N SER A 77 -2.56 -10.29 5.51
CA SER A 77 -3.18 -11.52 4.99
C SER A 77 -2.48 -12.81 5.45
N LEU A 78 -1.29 -12.72 6.04
CA LEU A 78 -0.54 -13.90 6.54
C LEU A 78 -0.81 -14.26 8.02
N GLU A 79 -1.51 -13.41 8.80
CA GLU A 79 -1.78 -13.68 10.23
C GLU A 79 -3.21 -14.18 10.53
N LEU A 80 -4.10 -14.27 9.53
CA LEU A 80 -5.50 -14.66 9.72
C LEU A 80 -5.84 -16.10 9.31
N GLU A 81 -4.86 -16.94 8.95
CA GLU A 81 -5.04 -18.35 8.61
C GLU A 81 -4.38 -19.29 9.63
N GLY A 82 -4.60 -19.03 10.92
CA GLY A 82 -3.95 -19.80 12.00
C GLY A 82 -4.83 -20.13 13.21
N ASN A 83 -6.14 -19.89 13.17
CA ASN A 83 -7.00 -20.19 14.31
C ASN A 83 -8.42 -20.60 13.89
N LEU A 84 -8.51 -21.68 13.10
CA LEU A 84 -9.71 -22.51 13.10
C LEU A 84 -9.63 -23.40 14.36
N PRO A 85 -10.54 -23.28 15.35
CA PRO A 85 -10.65 -24.30 16.37
C PRO A 85 -11.11 -25.60 15.69
N ASP A 86 -10.25 -26.61 15.71
CA ASP A 86 -10.59 -27.97 15.35
C ASP A 86 -11.75 -28.46 16.22
N LEU A 87 -12.96 -28.49 15.65
CA LEU A 87 -14.16 -29.03 16.29
C LEU A 87 -14.20 -30.57 16.20
N SER A 88 -13.04 -31.23 16.31
CA SER A 88 -12.91 -32.68 16.14
C SER A 88 -12.58 -33.45 17.42
N THR A 89 -13.02 -33.01 18.60
CA THR A 89 -13.10 -33.83 19.82
C THR A 89 -14.20 -33.21 20.70
N GLU A 90 -15.24 -33.83 21.22
CA GLU A 90 -15.30 -35.06 22.00
C GLU A 90 -16.80 -35.31 22.29
N ARG A 91 -17.45 -36.19 21.53
CA ARG A 91 -18.74 -36.78 21.95
C ARG A 91 -18.62 -38.28 21.93
N ARG A 92 -17.87 -38.82 22.89
CA ARG A 92 -18.00 -40.23 23.25
C ARG A 92 -18.00 -40.44 24.75
N GLN A 93 -19.01 -41.22 25.15
CA GLN A 93 -19.20 -41.93 26.41
C GLN A 93 -19.89 -41.07 27.50
N ARG A 94 -20.97 -41.50 28.17
CA ARG A 94 -21.37 -42.83 28.60
C ARG A 94 -22.90 -42.89 28.83
N ARG A 95 -23.56 -43.94 28.36
CA ARG A 95 -24.47 -44.72 29.23
C ARG A 95 -24.68 -46.13 28.68
N SER A 96 -23.91 -47.01 29.30
CA SER A 96 -24.09 -48.44 29.57
C SER A 96 -25.38 -49.13 29.12
N ARG A 97 -25.14 -50.23 28.42
CA ARG A 97 -25.98 -51.40 28.12
C ARG A 97 -26.56 -52.07 29.37
N ALA A 98 -27.86 -52.37 29.35
CA ALA A 98 -28.53 -53.50 30.02
C ALA A 98 -29.73 -53.87 29.11
N LYS A 99 -29.64 -54.90 28.25
CA LYS A 99 -29.94 -56.33 28.47
C LYS A 99 -31.33 -56.59 29.13
N ASN A 100 -32.14 -57.32 28.34
CA ASN A 100 -33.07 -58.44 28.61
C ASN A 100 -34.39 -58.35 29.44
N SER A 101 -35.47 -58.72 28.74
CA SER A 101 -36.54 -59.70 29.05
C SER A 101 -37.36 -59.60 30.35
N THR A 102 -38.68 -59.41 30.20
CA THR A 102 -39.75 -60.27 30.78
C THR A 102 -40.97 -60.15 29.88
#